data_AF-A0AAJ7EE41-F1
#
_entry.id   AF-A0AAJ7EE41-F1
#
_cell.length_a   1.000
_cell.length_b   1.000
_cell.length_c   1.000
_cell.angle_alpha   90.00
_cell.angle_beta   90.00
_cell.angle_gamma   90.00
#
_symmetry.space_group_name_H-M   'P 1'
#
loop_
_entity.id
_entity.type
_entity.pdbx_description
1 polymer ?
#
loop_
_entity_poly.entity_id
_entity_poly.type
_entity_poly.pdbx_seq_one_letter_code
_entity_poly.pdbx_strand_id
1 'polypeptide(L)'
;MQRCCLGSLTRKVFLPQKGQTRSFWEYVNMMFNKPDMNRIKTVGPDRACAEWVLRNGGKVTWADGKKLADYNLLPPEELKSLKLLEIDGSDSSISHYGFSHLDGCTMLKKIVLHNNKYIDDRAIKGLEYGKDVLSHVQVSKCINVTDPGLKEMIVLKNLTTLILFDLPSVQNLAECKQYLGSGLPKCEIKGEVESVKV
;
A
#
# COMPACT_ATOMS: atom_id res chain seq x y z
N MET A 1 29.94 -6.86 -45.29
CA MET A 1 30.61 -6.80 -43.97
C MET A 1 30.17 -5.52 -43.27
N GLN A 2 29.27 -5.62 -42.30
CA GLN A 2 28.74 -4.47 -41.55
C GLN A 2 29.27 -4.58 -40.12
N ARG A 3 30.08 -3.61 -39.67
CA ARG A 3 30.63 -3.58 -38.31
C ARG A 3 29.54 -3.09 -37.35
N CYS A 4 29.22 -3.90 -36.36
CA CYS A 4 28.31 -3.57 -35.27
C CYS A 4 29.07 -2.79 -34.19
N CYS A 5 28.67 -1.54 -33.90
CA CYS A 5 29.23 -0.76 -32.79
C CYS A 5 28.51 -1.12 -31.49
N LEU A 6 29.20 -1.81 -30.58
CA LEU A 6 28.76 -2.03 -29.21
C LEU A 6 28.91 -0.73 -28.41
N GLY A 7 27.79 -0.09 -28.09
CA GLY A 7 27.75 1.05 -27.17
C GLY A 7 28.14 0.64 -25.75
N SER A 8 29.11 1.36 -25.17
CA SER A 8 29.58 1.17 -23.80
C SER A 8 28.46 1.48 -22.79
N LEU A 9 28.04 0.46 -22.04
CA LEU A 9 27.16 0.62 -20.87
C LEU A 9 27.99 1.19 -19.70
N THR A 10 28.00 2.51 -19.55
CA THR A 10 28.58 3.15 -18.37
C THR A 10 27.71 2.85 -17.15
N ARG A 11 28.22 1.99 -16.27
CA ARG A 11 27.63 1.71 -14.95
C ARG A 11 27.60 3.02 -14.16
N LYS A 12 26.43 3.63 -14.01
CA LYS A 12 26.25 4.78 -13.10
C LYS A 12 26.58 4.30 -11.67
N VAL A 13 27.79 4.59 -11.21
CA VAL A 13 28.17 4.38 -9.82
C VAL A 13 27.42 5.43 -9.00
N PHE A 14 26.42 5.00 -8.25
CA PHE A 14 25.69 5.87 -7.33
C PHE A 14 26.59 6.19 -6.15
N LEU A 15 27.16 7.40 -6.13
CA LEU A 15 27.94 7.86 -5.00
C LEU A 15 27.01 8.12 -3.82
N PRO A 16 27.31 7.60 -2.61
CA PRO A 16 26.50 7.87 -1.44
C PRO A 16 26.49 9.38 -1.17
N GLN A 17 25.30 9.98 -1.12
CA GLN A 17 25.14 11.39 -0.82
C GLN A 17 25.59 11.66 0.63
N LYS A 18 26.56 12.58 0.80
CA LYS A 18 26.94 13.11 2.11
C LYS A 18 25.73 13.84 2.72
N GLY A 19 25.23 13.35 3.86
CA GLY A 19 24.18 14.02 4.64
C GLY A 19 22.97 13.16 5.03
N GLN A 20 22.96 11.85 4.80
CA GLN A 20 21.85 10.99 5.21
C GLN A 20 21.86 10.74 6.74
N THR A 21 21.23 11.63 7.52
CA THR A 21 20.89 11.37 8.92
C THR A 21 19.49 10.74 8.98
N ARG A 22 19.41 9.42 8.91
CA ARG A 22 18.17 8.73 9.28
C ARG A 22 18.06 8.75 10.80
N SER A 23 16.94 9.23 11.32
CA SER A 23 16.67 9.11 12.75
C SER A 23 16.55 7.63 13.12
N PHE A 24 16.82 7.29 14.38
CA PHE A 24 16.60 5.94 14.90
C PHE A 24 15.18 5.43 14.58
N TRP A 25 14.16 6.28 14.78
CA TRP A 25 12.77 5.91 14.51
C TRP A 25 12.44 5.74 13.02
N GLU A 26 13.09 6.49 12.13
CA GLU A 26 12.95 6.25 10.69
C GLU A 26 13.57 4.92 10.29
N TYR A 27 14.73 4.57 10.86
CA TYR A 27 15.34 3.26 10.66
C TYR A 27 14.44 2.13 11.18
N VAL A 28 13.88 2.26 12.38
CA VAL A 28 12.93 1.29 12.94
C VAL A 28 11.70 1.14 12.05
N ASN A 29 11.07 2.24 11.64
CA ASN A 29 9.92 2.23 10.72
C ASN A 29 10.26 1.48 9.41
N MET A 30 11.40 1.81 8.79
CA MET A 30 11.87 1.11 7.59
C MET A 30 12.05 -0.38 7.84
N MET A 31 12.69 -0.79 8.94
CA MET A 31 12.96 -2.21 9.23
C MET A 31 11.67 -3.01 9.48
N PHE A 32 10.68 -2.42 10.14
CA PHE A 32 9.38 -3.07 10.36
C PHE A 32 8.55 -3.16 9.08
N ASN A 33 8.75 -2.26 8.12
CA ASN A 33 7.96 -2.23 6.90
C ASN A 33 8.62 -2.94 5.72
N LYS A 34 9.94 -2.93 5.61
CA LYS A 34 10.67 -3.47 4.46
C LYS A 34 10.40 -4.97 4.27
N PRO A 35 10.10 -5.45 3.05
CA PRO A 35 9.97 -6.86 2.78
C PRO A 35 11.28 -7.64 2.91
N ASP A 36 11.16 -8.84 3.47
CA ASP A 36 12.20 -9.86 3.44
C ASP A 36 11.89 -10.86 2.30
N MET A 37 12.70 -10.82 1.26
CA MET A 37 12.52 -11.66 0.07
C MET A 37 12.74 -13.15 0.36
N ASN A 38 13.57 -13.50 1.35
CA ASN A 38 13.72 -14.89 1.75
C ASN A 38 12.47 -15.35 2.50
N ARG A 39 11.91 -14.50 3.37
CA ARG A 39 10.64 -14.80 4.06
C ARG A 39 9.51 -15.01 3.06
N ILE A 40 9.34 -14.10 2.09
CA ILE A 40 8.33 -14.22 1.02
C ILE A 40 8.49 -15.55 0.25
N LYS A 41 9.71 -15.97 -0.08
CA LYS A 41 9.95 -17.26 -0.74
C LYS A 41 9.56 -18.46 0.12
N THR A 42 9.76 -18.39 1.44
CA THR A 42 9.46 -19.47 2.37
C THR A 42 7.96 -19.63 2.60
N VAL A 43 7.27 -18.54 2.93
CA VAL A 43 5.87 -18.56 3.39
C VAL A 43 4.85 -18.13 2.34
N GLY A 44 5.31 -17.57 1.22
CA GLY A 44 4.45 -17.02 0.17
C GLY A 44 4.05 -15.55 0.40
N PRO A 45 3.55 -14.87 -0.64
CA PRO A 45 3.24 -13.44 -0.61
C PRO A 45 2.11 -13.11 0.37
N ASP A 46 1.00 -13.84 0.35
CA ASP A 46 -0.17 -13.59 1.20
C ASP A 46 0.21 -13.60 2.70
N ARG A 47 0.96 -14.63 3.13
CA ARG A 47 1.42 -14.76 4.52
C ARG A 47 2.43 -13.69 4.89
N ALA A 48 3.42 -13.41 4.04
CA ALA A 48 4.41 -12.37 4.32
C ALA A 48 3.77 -10.97 4.40
N CYS A 49 2.75 -10.71 3.57
CA CYS A 49 1.96 -9.48 3.61
C CYS A 49 1.15 -9.36 4.91
N ALA A 50 0.49 -10.45 5.33
CA ALA A 50 -0.21 -10.46 6.61
C ALA A 50 0.72 -10.24 7.81
N GLU A 51 1.91 -10.86 7.83
CA GLU A 51 2.94 -10.62 8.84
C GLU A 51 3.35 -9.15 8.88
N TRP A 52 3.47 -8.50 7.72
CA TRP A 52 3.80 -7.07 7.63
C TRP A 52 2.72 -6.18 8.21
N VAL A 53 1.46 -6.42 7.87
CA VAL A 53 0.35 -5.62 8.36
C VAL A 53 0.21 -5.77 9.88
N LEU A 54 0.18 -7.01 10.38
CA LEU A 54 -0.05 -7.32 11.79
C LEU A 54 1.07 -6.80 12.70
N ARG A 55 2.35 -6.99 12.32
CA ARG A 55 3.48 -6.50 13.13
C ARG A 55 3.57 -4.98 13.21
N ASN A 56 2.90 -4.27 12.29
CA ASN A 56 2.78 -2.82 12.30
C ASN A 56 1.45 -2.35 12.95
N GLY A 57 0.69 -3.25 13.58
CA GLY A 57 -0.55 -2.91 14.28
C GLY A 57 -1.79 -2.80 13.38
N GLY A 58 -1.69 -3.20 12.11
CA GLY A 58 -2.85 -3.34 11.24
C GLY A 58 -3.60 -4.64 11.47
N LYS A 59 -4.67 -4.84 10.70
CA LYS A 59 -5.51 -6.04 10.73
C LYS A 59 -5.67 -6.60 9.33
N VAL A 60 -5.94 -7.89 9.24
CA VAL A 60 -6.18 -8.57 7.98
C VAL A 60 -7.48 -9.38 8.02
N THR A 61 -8.10 -9.54 6.86
CA THR A 61 -9.18 -10.50 6.65
C THR A 61 -8.71 -11.52 5.62
N TRP A 62 -8.85 -12.81 5.94
CA TRP A 62 -8.58 -13.91 5.02
C TRP A 62 -9.77 -14.17 4.09
N ALA A 63 -9.56 -14.88 2.99
CA ALA A 63 -10.60 -15.21 2.02
C ALA A 63 -11.75 -16.07 2.58
N ASP A 64 -11.53 -16.75 3.71
CA ASP A 64 -12.56 -17.47 4.46
C ASP A 64 -13.41 -16.55 5.38
N GLY A 65 -13.12 -15.24 5.38
CA GLY A 65 -13.80 -14.23 6.19
C GLY A 65 -13.23 -14.06 7.60
N LYS A 66 -12.24 -14.85 8.03
CA LYS A 66 -11.64 -14.72 9.35
C LYS A 66 -10.81 -13.44 9.44
N LYS A 67 -11.13 -12.60 10.41
CA LYS A 67 -10.38 -11.37 10.74
C LYS A 67 -9.30 -11.66 11.78
N LEU A 68 -8.17 -10.99 11.64
CA LEU A 68 -7.02 -11.15 12.52
C LEU A 68 -6.39 -9.79 12.82
N ALA A 69 -6.10 -9.54 14.10
CA ALA A 69 -5.40 -8.36 14.58
C ALA A 69 -4.17 -8.70 15.43
N ASP A 70 -4.10 -9.93 15.97
CA ASP A 70 -2.97 -10.41 16.75
C ASP A 70 -2.04 -11.24 15.86
N TYR A 71 -0.78 -10.82 15.79
CA TYR A 71 0.27 -11.49 15.04
C TYR A 71 0.47 -12.95 15.50
N ASN A 72 0.37 -13.22 16.81
CA ASN A 72 0.63 -14.55 17.37
C ASN A 72 -0.48 -15.56 17.04
N LEU A 73 -1.61 -15.08 16.51
CA LEU A 73 -2.73 -15.90 16.06
C LEU A 73 -2.69 -16.19 14.55
N LEU A 74 -1.56 -15.88 13.89
CA LEU A 74 -1.31 -16.30 12.51
C LEU A 74 -1.42 -17.83 12.39
N PRO A 75 -1.98 -18.33 11.28
CA PRO A 75 -2.06 -19.77 11.06
C PRO A 75 -0.66 -20.41 10.99
N PRO A 76 -0.54 -21.73 11.12
CA PRO A 76 0.73 -22.44 10.91
C PRO A 76 1.33 -22.13 9.53
N GLU A 77 2.66 -22.12 9.42
CA GLU A 77 3.37 -21.74 8.18
C GLU A 77 3.12 -22.72 7.02
N GLU A 78 2.73 -23.95 7.34
CA GLU A 78 2.44 -25.01 6.39
C GLU A 78 1.15 -24.74 5.60
N LEU A 79 0.25 -23.90 6.12
CA LEU A 79 -1.04 -23.56 5.50
C LEU A 79 -0.86 -22.50 4.39
N LYS A 80 -0.21 -22.91 3.29
CA LYS A 80 0.12 -22.03 2.15
C LYS A 80 -1.07 -21.63 1.28
N SER A 81 -2.24 -22.25 1.48
CA SER A 81 -3.44 -22.01 0.65
C SER A 81 -4.29 -20.84 1.12
N LEU A 82 -4.01 -20.25 2.29
CA LEU A 82 -4.82 -19.16 2.81
C LEU A 82 -4.50 -17.85 2.07
N LYS A 83 -5.54 -17.25 1.49
CA LYS A 83 -5.42 -16.05 0.66
C LYS A 83 -5.84 -14.81 1.41
N LEU A 84 -5.07 -13.74 1.27
CA LEU A 84 -5.35 -12.45 1.89
C LEU A 84 -6.42 -11.73 1.08
N LEU A 85 -7.49 -11.29 1.75
CA LEU A 85 -8.64 -10.64 1.12
C LEU A 85 -8.69 -9.14 1.40
N GLU A 86 -8.44 -8.74 2.64
CA GLU A 86 -8.52 -7.35 3.08
C GLU A 86 -7.36 -6.98 4.00
N ILE A 87 -6.93 -5.73 3.90
CA ILE A 87 -5.99 -5.07 4.81
C ILE A 87 -6.70 -3.87 5.43
N ASP A 88 -6.66 -3.79 6.76
CA ASP A 88 -7.05 -2.62 7.52
C ASP A 88 -5.80 -2.06 8.21
N GLY A 89 -5.23 -1.01 7.63
CA GLY A 89 -4.09 -0.27 8.14
C GLY A 89 -4.47 0.90 9.06
N SER A 90 -5.68 0.92 9.62
CA SER A 90 -6.13 1.96 10.55
C SER A 90 -5.23 2.02 11.78
N ASP A 91 -4.84 3.23 12.19
CA ASP A 91 -4.05 3.49 13.42
C ASP A 91 -2.73 2.70 13.49
N SER A 92 -2.22 2.24 12.35
CA SER A 92 -1.05 1.38 12.25
C SER A 92 0.23 2.17 11.92
N SER A 93 1.36 1.48 11.94
CA SER A 93 2.67 2.00 11.51
C SER A 93 3.09 1.51 10.13
N ILE A 94 2.16 1.02 9.30
CA ILE A 94 2.50 0.67 7.91
C ILE A 94 2.93 1.93 7.14
N SER A 95 3.95 1.82 6.30
CA SER A 95 4.54 2.93 5.55
C SER A 95 4.93 2.52 4.13
N HIS A 96 5.30 3.50 3.31
CA HIS A 96 5.69 3.31 1.91
C HIS A 96 6.76 2.22 1.68
N TYR A 97 7.61 1.92 2.68
CA TYR A 97 8.61 0.86 2.61
C TYR A 97 8.02 -0.55 2.46
N GLY A 98 6.76 -0.76 2.83
CA GLY A 98 6.15 -2.08 2.89
C GLY A 98 5.18 -2.43 1.78
N PHE A 99 4.76 -1.47 0.95
CA PHE A 99 3.70 -1.71 -0.05
C PHE A 99 4.07 -2.71 -1.14
N SER A 100 5.36 -3.02 -1.35
CA SER A 100 5.74 -4.12 -2.24
C SER A 100 5.38 -5.52 -1.72
N HIS A 101 4.95 -5.67 -0.45
CA HIS A 101 4.34 -6.92 0.03
C HIS A 101 3.00 -7.22 -0.65
N LEU A 102 2.35 -6.24 -1.30
CA LEU A 102 1.10 -6.49 -2.03
C LEU A 102 1.33 -7.33 -3.30
N ASP A 103 2.56 -7.34 -3.82
CA ASP A 103 2.92 -8.13 -5.01
C ASP A 103 2.69 -9.64 -4.75
N GLY A 104 1.99 -10.29 -5.67
CA GLY A 104 1.60 -11.70 -5.55
C GLY A 104 0.41 -12.00 -4.64
N CYS A 105 -0.22 -11.01 -3.98
CA CYS A 105 -1.46 -11.19 -3.21
C CYS A 105 -2.69 -11.24 -4.14
N THR A 106 -2.87 -12.36 -4.84
CA THR A 106 -3.79 -12.49 -5.99
C THR A 106 -5.28 -12.31 -5.67
N MET A 107 -5.69 -12.43 -4.40
CA MET A 107 -7.09 -12.26 -3.98
C MET A 107 -7.34 -10.98 -3.17
N LEU A 108 -6.33 -10.14 -2.97
CA LEU A 108 -6.50 -8.92 -2.18
C LEU A 108 -7.45 -7.95 -2.89
N LYS A 109 -8.55 -7.59 -2.23
CA LYS A 109 -9.60 -6.72 -2.80
C LYS A 109 -9.70 -5.36 -2.13
N LYS A 110 -9.42 -5.30 -0.83
CA LYS A 110 -9.72 -4.13 -0.02
C LYS A 110 -8.52 -3.67 0.80
N ILE A 111 -8.23 -2.37 0.76
CA ILE A 111 -7.28 -1.72 1.66
C ILE A 111 -7.95 -0.51 2.32
N VAL A 112 -7.87 -0.43 3.64
CA VAL A 112 -8.26 0.76 4.41
C VAL A 112 -7.01 1.40 5.01
N LEU A 113 -6.77 2.66 4.68
CA LEU A 113 -5.74 3.50 5.28
C LEU A 113 -6.44 4.62 6.04
N HIS A 114 -6.53 4.48 7.36
CA HIS A 114 -7.22 5.44 8.23
C HIS A 114 -6.29 5.92 9.35
N ASN A 115 -6.28 7.23 9.58
CA ASN A 115 -5.56 7.84 10.70
C ASN A 115 -4.09 7.37 10.82
N ASN A 116 -3.42 7.21 9.68
CA ASN A 116 -2.04 6.71 9.63
C ASN A 116 -1.10 7.84 9.22
N LYS A 117 -0.19 8.21 10.13
CA LYS A 117 0.80 9.28 9.95
C LYS A 117 1.98 8.91 9.05
N TYR A 118 2.20 7.63 8.76
CA TYR A 118 3.30 7.16 7.91
C TYR A 118 2.86 6.88 6.46
N ILE A 119 1.57 7.05 6.16
CA ILE A 119 1.05 7.07 4.79
C ILE A 119 1.26 8.47 4.20
N ASP A 120 2.10 8.52 3.16
CA ASP A 120 2.40 9.68 2.34
C ASP A 120 2.20 9.34 0.86
N ASP A 121 2.51 10.28 -0.04
CA ASP A 121 2.37 10.08 -1.48
C ASP A 121 3.14 8.87 -2.02
N ARG A 122 4.28 8.51 -1.40
CA ARG A 122 5.05 7.32 -1.78
C ARG A 122 4.28 6.04 -1.43
N ALA A 123 3.58 6.03 -0.30
CA ALA A 123 2.71 4.92 0.09
C ALA A 123 1.49 4.81 -0.84
N ILE A 124 0.87 5.94 -1.20
CA ILE A 124 -0.25 5.96 -2.15
C ILE A 124 0.17 5.42 -3.51
N LYS A 125 1.33 5.86 -4.04
CA LYS A 125 1.91 5.28 -5.25
C LYS A 125 2.16 3.77 -5.11
N GLY A 126 2.61 3.33 -3.95
CA GLY A 126 2.82 1.91 -3.64
C GLY A 126 1.57 1.03 -3.77
N LEU A 127 0.36 1.59 -3.81
CA LEU A 127 -0.84 0.80 -4.13
C LEU A 127 -0.77 0.17 -5.54
N GLU A 128 0.11 0.65 -6.43
CA GLU A 128 0.31 0.09 -7.77
C GLU A 128 0.69 -1.40 -7.76
N TYR A 129 1.33 -1.90 -6.69
CA TYR A 129 1.62 -3.33 -6.53
C TYR A 129 0.35 -4.20 -6.45
N GLY A 130 -0.79 -3.61 -6.09
CA GLY A 130 -2.10 -4.26 -6.06
C GLY A 130 -3.04 -3.85 -7.21
N LYS A 131 -2.56 -3.12 -8.22
CA LYS A 131 -3.41 -2.49 -9.26
C LYS A 131 -4.37 -3.44 -9.99
N ASP A 132 -3.95 -4.71 -10.16
CA ASP A 132 -4.71 -5.70 -10.92
C ASP A 132 -5.78 -6.42 -10.06
N VAL A 133 -5.70 -6.29 -8.73
CA VAL A 133 -6.56 -7.05 -7.81
C VAL A 133 -7.47 -6.17 -6.95
N LEU A 134 -7.02 -4.96 -6.61
CA LEU A 134 -7.74 -4.04 -5.73
C LEU A 134 -9.01 -3.50 -6.40
N SER A 135 -10.11 -3.58 -5.66
CA SER A 135 -11.41 -3.03 -6.05
C SER A 135 -11.94 -1.98 -5.08
N HIS A 136 -11.45 -1.97 -3.84
CA HIS A 136 -11.88 -1.02 -2.81
C HIS A 136 -10.67 -0.42 -2.08
N VAL A 137 -10.55 0.90 -2.09
CA VAL A 137 -9.53 1.60 -1.29
C VAL A 137 -10.18 2.74 -0.51
N GLN A 138 -9.79 2.88 0.76
CA GLN A 138 -10.07 4.05 1.58
C GLN A 138 -8.76 4.72 1.98
N VAL A 139 -8.68 6.04 1.82
CA VAL A 139 -7.60 6.88 2.36
C VAL A 139 -8.25 8.01 3.13
N SER A 140 -8.00 8.05 4.44
CA SER A 140 -8.71 8.99 5.33
C SER A 140 -7.86 9.35 6.54
N LYS A 141 -7.90 10.61 6.98
CA LYS A 141 -7.09 11.09 8.14
C LYS A 141 -5.59 10.83 7.99
N CYS A 142 -5.10 10.64 6.76
CA CYS A 142 -3.68 10.50 6.46
C CYS A 142 -3.09 11.88 6.20
N ILE A 143 -2.45 12.44 7.22
CA ILE A 143 -2.01 13.84 7.22
C ILE A 143 -0.92 14.19 6.21
N ASN A 144 -0.18 13.20 5.70
CA ASN A 144 0.97 13.39 4.82
C ASN A 144 0.66 13.09 3.34
N VAL A 145 -0.60 12.83 3.00
CA VAL A 145 -1.05 12.65 1.61
C VAL A 145 -1.43 14.00 1.02
N THR A 146 -0.97 14.25 -0.20
CA THR A 146 -1.17 15.51 -0.94
C THR A 146 -1.87 15.26 -2.29
N ASP A 147 -2.20 16.34 -3.00
CA ASP A 147 -2.87 16.28 -4.31
C ASP A 147 -2.11 15.40 -5.33
N PRO A 148 -0.78 15.58 -5.56
CA PRO A 148 0.02 14.65 -6.36
C PRO A 148 -0.13 13.17 -5.96
N GLY A 149 -0.05 12.86 -4.67
CA GLY A 149 -0.16 11.49 -4.17
C GLY A 149 -1.50 10.86 -4.52
N LEU A 150 -2.61 11.57 -4.30
CA LEU A 150 -3.93 11.08 -4.68
C LEU A 150 -4.04 10.80 -6.18
N LYS A 151 -3.45 11.65 -7.03
CA LYS A 151 -3.51 11.49 -8.49
C LYS A 151 -2.78 10.23 -8.99
N GLU A 152 -1.78 9.74 -8.28
CA GLU A 152 -1.10 8.47 -8.61
C GLU A 152 -2.07 7.27 -8.59
N MET A 153 -3.18 7.34 -7.85
CA MET A 153 -4.20 6.27 -7.79
C MET A 153 -4.90 6.01 -9.13
N ILE A 154 -4.71 6.88 -10.14
CA ILE A 154 -5.27 6.71 -11.49
C ILE A 154 -4.85 5.40 -12.16
N VAL A 155 -3.77 4.75 -11.71
CA VAL A 155 -3.29 3.46 -12.25
C VAL A 155 -4.13 2.27 -11.77
N LEU A 156 -4.94 2.42 -10.72
CA LEU A 156 -5.74 1.35 -10.11
C LEU A 156 -7.04 1.11 -10.89
N LYS A 157 -6.93 0.67 -12.15
CA LYS A 157 -8.05 0.58 -13.11
C LYS A 157 -9.20 -0.34 -12.71
N ASN A 158 -8.98 -1.24 -11.75
CA ASN A 158 -9.98 -2.18 -11.25
C ASN A 158 -10.74 -1.66 -10.02
N LEU A 159 -10.44 -0.44 -9.53
CA LEU A 159 -11.21 0.17 -8.44
C LEU A 159 -12.66 0.39 -8.84
N THR A 160 -13.56 -0.11 -7.99
CA THR A 160 -14.99 0.15 -8.04
C THR A 160 -15.42 1.13 -6.94
N THR A 161 -14.62 1.26 -5.88
CA THR A 161 -14.91 2.17 -4.77
C THR A 161 -13.63 2.82 -4.25
N LEU A 162 -13.67 4.15 -4.14
CA LEU A 162 -12.61 4.94 -3.55
C LEU A 162 -13.20 5.90 -2.52
N ILE A 163 -12.79 5.80 -1.26
CA ILE A 163 -13.29 6.64 -0.17
C ILE A 163 -12.18 7.61 0.24
N LEU A 164 -12.45 8.92 0.16
CA LEU A 164 -11.50 10.00 0.47
C LEU A 164 -12.15 11.08 1.33
N PHE A 165 -11.66 11.26 2.56
CA PHE A 165 -12.10 12.29 3.50
C PHE A 165 -11.03 12.62 4.54
N ASP A 166 -11.11 13.81 5.15
CA ASP A 166 -10.20 14.30 6.19
C ASP A 166 -8.71 14.19 5.80
N LEU A 167 -8.33 14.74 4.64
CA LEU A 167 -6.94 14.76 4.16
C LEU A 167 -6.41 16.20 4.23
N PRO A 168 -5.86 16.64 5.38
CA PRO A 168 -5.57 18.06 5.62
C PRO A 168 -4.49 18.65 4.72
N SER A 169 -3.60 17.81 4.16
CA SER A 169 -2.55 18.25 3.24
C SER A 169 -2.97 18.20 1.77
N VAL A 170 -4.20 17.79 1.47
CA VAL A 170 -4.81 17.88 0.14
C VAL A 170 -5.48 19.23 0.01
N GLN A 171 -4.94 20.08 -0.85
CA GLN A 171 -5.40 21.46 -1.04
C GLN A 171 -6.72 21.52 -1.81
N ASN A 172 -6.88 20.69 -2.84
CA ASN A 172 -8.08 20.67 -3.66
C ASN A 172 -8.59 19.23 -3.87
N LEU A 173 -9.27 18.71 -2.85
CA LEU A 173 -9.84 17.37 -2.89
C LEU A 173 -10.90 17.22 -4.01
N ALA A 174 -11.64 18.28 -4.35
CA ALA A 174 -12.65 18.23 -5.39
C ALA A 174 -12.02 18.02 -6.78
N GLU A 175 -10.94 18.75 -7.08
CA GLU A 175 -10.17 18.58 -8.33
C GLU A 175 -9.50 17.20 -8.39
N CYS A 176 -8.94 16.71 -7.29
CA CYS A 176 -8.41 15.35 -7.22
C CYS A 176 -9.49 14.30 -7.53
N LYS A 177 -10.69 14.44 -6.95
CA LYS A 177 -11.83 13.54 -7.23
C LYS A 177 -12.26 13.62 -8.69
N GLN A 178 -12.28 14.81 -9.30
CA GLN A 178 -12.60 14.97 -10.72
C GLN A 178 -11.54 14.31 -11.62
N TYR A 179 -10.25 14.55 -11.35
CA TYR A 179 -9.16 13.94 -12.09
C TYR A 179 -9.23 12.42 -12.03
N LEU A 180 -9.38 11.87 -10.82
CA LEU A 180 -9.50 10.42 -10.62
C LEU A 180 -10.76 9.85 -11.27
N GLY A 181 -11.90 10.54 -11.16
CA GLY A 181 -13.15 10.13 -11.81
C GLY A 181 -13.02 10.04 -13.33
N SER A 182 -12.30 10.97 -13.95
CA SER A 182 -12.02 10.92 -15.39
C SER A 182 -11.15 9.71 -15.79
N GLY A 183 -10.20 9.33 -14.92
CA GLY A 183 -9.26 8.23 -15.17
C GLY A 183 -9.73 6.85 -14.72
N LEU A 184 -10.76 6.79 -13.87
CA LEU A 184 -11.35 5.61 -13.25
C LEU A 184 -12.87 5.62 -13.44
N PRO A 185 -13.38 5.53 -14.68
CA PRO A 185 -14.81 5.76 -14.98
C PRO A 185 -15.77 4.74 -14.35
N LYS A 186 -15.26 3.61 -13.84
CA LYS A 186 -16.05 2.57 -13.14
C LYS A 186 -15.95 2.69 -11.62
N CYS A 187 -15.19 3.65 -11.11
CA CYS A 187 -14.95 3.83 -9.69
C CYS A 187 -15.91 4.86 -9.10
N GLU A 188 -16.64 4.47 -8.07
CA GLU A 188 -17.45 5.39 -7.27
C GLU A 188 -16.56 6.07 -6.21
N ILE A 189 -16.34 7.37 -6.35
CA ILE A 189 -15.49 8.16 -5.45
C ILE A 189 -16.35 8.88 -4.40
N LYS A 190 -16.18 8.52 -3.13
CA LYS A 190 -17.01 8.95 -1.99
C LYS A 190 -16.25 9.82 -0.99
N GLY A 191 -17.00 10.58 -0.19
CA GLY A 191 -16.53 11.25 1.02
C GLY A 191 -16.68 10.37 2.26
N GLU A 192 -16.69 11.01 3.44
CA GLU A 192 -17.07 10.34 4.69
C GLU A 192 -18.47 9.75 4.54
N VAL A 193 -18.62 8.47 4.85
CA VAL A 193 -19.95 7.85 4.89
C VAL A 193 -20.58 8.27 6.20
N GLU A 194 -21.64 9.08 6.14
CA GLU A 194 -22.46 9.38 7.30
C GLU A 194 -22.91 8.04 7.90
N SER A 195 -22.40 7.73 9.08
CA SER A 195 -22.89 6.58 9.84
C SER A 195 -24.33 6.90 10.19
N VAL A 196 -25.29 6.15 9.63
CA VAL A 196 -26.66 6.16 10.15
C VAL A 196 -26.54 5.82 11.63
N LYS A 197 -26.79 6.81 12.49
CA LYS A 197 -26.93 6.59 13.92
C LYS A 197 -28.12 5.64 14.07
N VAL A 198 -27.83 4.35 14.31
CA VAL A 198 -28.82 3.40 14.83
C VAL A 198 -28.91 3.61 16.32
#